data_AF-A0A946E123-F1
#
_entry.id   AF-A0A946E123-F1
#
_cell.length_a   1.000
_cell.length_b   1.000
_cell.length_c   1.000
_cell.angle_alpha   90.00
_cell.angle_beta   90.00
_cell.angle_gamma   90.00
#
_symmetry.space_group_name_H-M   'P 1'
#
loop_
_entity.id
_entity.type
_entity.pdbx_description
1 polymer ?
#
loop_
_entity_poly.entity_id
_entity_poly.type
_entity_poly.pdbx_seq_one_letter_code
_entity_poly.pdbx_strand_id
1 'polypeptide(L)' 'SGSVEAGYAVLAQDATAMKRIAHIRELAGPVLYLCSDLASFVTGSVHVVDGGETID' A
#
# COMPACT_ATOMS: atom_id res chain seq x y z
N SER A 1 17.51 -22.14 -5.03
CA SER A 1 16.08 -21.82 -4.89
C SER A 1 15.96 -20.72 -3.86
N GLY A 2 15.31 -19.59 -4.19
CA GLY A 2 15.04 -18.53 -3.21
C GLY A 2 13.80 -18.86 -2.38
N SER A 3 13.76 -18.44 -1.11
CA SER A 3 12.54 -18.50 -0.30
C SER A 3 11.57 -17.38 -0.68
N VAL A 4 10.30 -17.51 -0.27
CA VAL A 4 9.27 -16.47 -0.47
C VAL A 4 9.67 -15.18 0.24
N GLU A 5 10.19 -15.31 1.46
CA GLU A 5 10.66 -14.20 2.28
C GLU A 5 11.80 -13.44 1.61
N ALA A 6 12.73 -14.14 0.97
CA ALA A 6 13.80 -13.51 0.21
C ALA A 6 13.25 -12.74 -1.00
N GLY A 7 12.22 -13.28 -1.67
CA GLY A 7 11.50 -12.57 -2.73
C GLY A 7 10.84 -11.28 -2.25
N TYR A 8 10.22 -11.29 -1.07
CA TYR A 8 9.58 -10.11 -0.49
C TYR A 8 10.58 -9.02 -0.10
N ALA A 9 11.76 -9.40 0.38
CA ALA A 9 12.81 -8.44 0.67
C ALA A 9 13.30 -7.72 -0.59
N VAL A 10 13.42 -8.45 -1.71
CA VAL A 10 13.80 -7.87 -3.01
C VAL A 10 12.72 -6.91 -3.52
N LEU A 11 11.45 -7.31 -3.51
CA LEU A 11 10.36 -6.43 -3.94
C LEU A 11 10.25 -5.18 -3.06
N ALA A 12 10.46 -5.32 -1.76
CA ALA A 12 10.37 -4.20 -0.83
C ALA A 12 11.44 -3.12 -1.05
N GLN A 13 12.70 -3.50 -1.25
CA GLN A 13 13.83 -2.56 -1.18
C GLN A 13 13.87 -1.54 -2.32
N ASP A 14 13.55 -1.99 -3.54
CA ASP A 14 13.72 -1.17 -4.76
C ASP A 14 12.39 -0.71 -5.35
N ALA A 15 11.25 -1.31 -4.97
CA ALA A 15 9.95 -0.94 -5.55
C ALA A 15 9.19 0.11 -4.71
N THR A 16 9.59 0.38 -3.46
CA THR A 16 8.82 1.30 -2.59
C THR A 16 9.75 2.28 -1.88
N ALA A 17 9.37 3.55 -1.81
CA ALA A 17 10.09 4.55 -1.01
C ALA A 17 10.20 4.15 0.49
N MET A 18 9.21 3.41 1.00
CA MET A 18 9.20 2.92 2.38
C MET A 18 10.08 1.68 2.62
N LYS A 19 10.62 1.06 1.57
CA LYS A 19 11.58 -0.06 1.62
C LYS A 19 11.09 -1.28 2.41
N ARG A 20 9.79 -1.53 2.42
CA ARG A 20 9.15 -2.64 3.13
C ARG A 20 7.81 -3.01 2.52
N ILE A 21 7.42 -4.26 2.68
CA ILE A 21 6.05 -4.68 2.38
C ILE A 21 5.09 -4.05 3.39
N ALA A 22 3.93 -3.61 2.89
CA ALA A 22 2.85 -3.09 3.72
C ALA A 22 2.32 -4.15 4.68
N HIS A 23 2.01 -3.74 5.90
CA HIS A 23 1.23 -4.55 6.83
C HIS A 23 -0.25 -4.48 6.43
N ILE A 24 -1.01 -5.57 6.62
CA ILE A 24 -2.41 -5.66 6.18
C ILE A 24 -3.31 -4.50 6.67
N ARG A 25 -3.02 -3.97 7.85
CA ARG A 25 -3.77 -2.82 8.42
C ARG A 25 -3.59 -1.52 7.64
N GLU A 26 -2.50 -1.38 6.91
CA GLU A 26 -2.21 -0.21 6.08
C GLU A 26 -3.09 -0.17 4.81
N LEU A 27 -3.63 -1.32 4.39
CA LEU A 27 -4.68 -1.38 3.36
C LEU A 27 -6.09 -1.28 3.96
N ALA A 28 -6.32 -1.93 5.11
CA ALA A 28 -7.62 -1.91 5.76
C ALA A 28 -8.04 -0.49 6.21
N GLY A 29 -7.10 0.32 6.70
CA GLY A 29 -7.38 1.69 7.15
C GLY A 29 -7.98 2.59 6.05
N PRO A 30 -7.32 2.75 4.89
CA PRO A 30 -7.86 3.51 3.77
C PRO A 30 -9.21 3.00 3.26
N VAL A 31 -9.41 1.68 3.23
CA VAL A 31 -10.73 1.09 2.88
C VAL A 31 -11.80 1.51 3.90
N LEU A 32 -11.51 1.39 5.20
CA LEU A 32 -12.43 1.81 6.25
C LEU A 32 -12.73 3.31 6.18
N TYR A 33 -11.73 4.15 5.86
CA TYR A 33 -11.94 5.58 5.60
C TYR A 33 -12.92 5.79 4.44
N LEU A 34 -12.68 5.16 3.28
CA LEU A 34 -13.54 5.29 2.09
C LEU A 34 -14.97 4.77 2.34
N CYS A 35 -15.14 3.80 3.23
CA CYS A 35 -16.45 3.27 3.63
C CYS A 35 -17.13 4.08 4.75
N SER A 36 -16.49 5.10 5.30
CA SER A 36 -17.02 5.89 6.41
C SER A 36 -17.63 7.22 5.96
N ASP A 37 -18.39 7.87 6.85
CA ASP A 37 -18.96 9.20 6.61
C ASP A 37 -17.90 10.29 6.34
N LEU A 38 -16.66 10.06 6.78
CA LEU A 38 -15.52 10.97 6.53
C LEU A 38 -15.22 11.10 5.03
N ALA A 39 -15.58 10.11 4.23
CA ALA A 39 -15.38 10.09 2.78
C ALA A 39 -16.65 10.48 2.00
N SER A 40 -17.67 11.08 2.64
CA SER A 40 -18.98 11.40 2.04
C SER A 40 -18.94 12.26 0.76
N PHE A 41 -17.83 12.94 0.49
CA PHE A 41 -17.62 13.72 -0.74
C PHE A 41 -16.46 13.22 -1.60
N VAL A 42 -15.89 12.07 -1.27
CA VAL A 42 -14.82 11.43 -2.04
C VAL A 42 -15.44 10.47 -3.05
N THR A 43 -15.31 10.78 -4.33
CA THR A 43 -15.84 9.94 -5.42
C THR A 43 -15.04 10.14 -6.71
N GLY A 44 -15.04 9.12 -7.57
CA GLY A 44 -14.39 9.18 -8.89
C GLY A 44 -12.86 9.23 -8.88
N SER A 45 -12.22 9.05 -7.72
CA SER A 45 -10.77 9.13 -7.53
C SER A 45 -10.14 7.76 -7.27
N VAL A 46 -8.88 7.60 -7.68
CA VAL A 46 -8.02 6.48 -7.30
C VAL A 46 -7.14 6.93 -6.13
N HIS A 47 -7.17 6.19 -5.03
CA HIS A 47 -6.32 6.45 -3.86
C HIS A 47 -5.18 5.43 -3.83
N VAL A 48 -3.96 5.88 -4.15
CA VAL A 48 -2.76 5.05 -4.17
C VAL A 48 -2.29 4.79 -2.72
N VAL A 49 -2.10 3.52 -2.39
CA VAL A 49 -1.64 3.04 -1.07
C VAL A 49 -0.63 1.92 -1.26
N ASP A 50 0.60 2.28 -1.60
CA ASP A 50 1.64 1.35 -2.06
C ASP A 50 3.01 1.58 -1.40
N GLY A 51 3.08 2.45 -0.39
CA GLY A 51 4.36 2.80 0.24
C GLY A 51 5.29 3.64 -0.64
N GLY A 52 4.75 4.28 -1.68
CA GLY A 52 5.47 5.21 -2.55
C GLY A 52 5.95 4.62 -3.87
N GLU A 53 5.53 3.40 -4.23
CA GLU A 53 5.92 2.73 -5.49
C GLU A 53 5.55 3.53 -6.74
N THR A 54 4.35 4.09 -6.79
CA THR A 54 3.82 4.73 -8.01
C THR A 54 4.58 6.01 -8.43
N ILE A 55 5.34 6.63 -7.51
CA ILE A 55 5.97 7.94 -7.72
C ILE A 55 7.49 7.95 -7.52
N ASP A 56 8.10 6.79 -7.27
CA ASP A 56 9.56 6.60 -7.21
C ASP A 56 10.14 6.21 -8.59
#